data_AF-A0A7G8H6J5-F1
#
_entry.id   AF-A0A7G8H6J5-F1
#
_cell.length_a   1.000
_cell.length_b   1.000
_cell.length_c   1.000
_cell.angle_alpha   90.00
_cell.angle_beta   90.00
_cell.angle_gamma   90.00
#
_symmetry.space_group_name_H-M   'P 1'
#
loop_
_entity.id
_entity.type
_entity.pdbx_description
1 polymer ?
#
loop_
_entity_poly.entity_id
_entity_poly.type
_entity_poly.pdbx_seq_one_letter_code
_entity_poly.pdbx_strand_id
1 'polypeptide(L)'
;MLALALLAAVLVCGCQAKQTSKPGAAATPLVTSCLGNFQMDELQQMVERCDEAIDQTPDQADLHRDRSLVLTLLGDQAKACDDVKVALALLEQSSQTVDPMLRHELEVRQTTCKQSRTMAGSD
;
A
#
# COMPACT_ATOMS: atom_id res chain seq x y z
N MET A 1 -60.42 -10.57 30.63
CA MET A 1 -59.07 -10.39 30.08
C MET A 1 -59.22 -9.80 28.68
N LEU A 2 -58.83 -8.53 28.52
CA LEU A 2 -58.77 -7.82 27.24
C LEU A 2 -57.69 -8.48 26.38
N ALA A 3 -58.02 -8.96 25.19
CA ALA A 3 -57.05 -9.26 24.14
C ALA A 3 -57.34 -8.35 22.96
N LEU A 4 -56.45 -7.37 22.82
CA LEU A 4 -56.52 -6.19 21.98
C LEU A 4 -55.87 -6.49 20.62
N ALA A 5 -56.52 -5.99 19.56
CA ALA A 5 -55.94 -5.51 18.31
C ALA A 5 -55.06 -6.47 17.45
N LEU A 6 -55.66 -6.91 16.35
CA LEU A 6 -54.98 -7.26 15.10
C LEU A 6 -54.11 -6.08 14.63
N LEU A 7 -52.77 -6.24 14.61
CA LEU A 7 -51.88 -5.32 13.92
C LEU A 7 -51.54 -5.83 12.52
N ALA A 8 -51.76 -4.93 11.56
CA ALA A 8 -51.68 -5.12 10.14
C ALA A 8 -50.25 -5.44 9.65
N ALA A 9 -50.18 -6.38 8.71
CA ALA A 9 -49.01 -6.65 7.90
C ALA A 9 -48.75 -5.45 6.96
N VAL A 10 -47.72 -4.67 7.24
CA VAL A 10 -47.21 -3.66 6.31
C VAL A 10 -46.20 -4.33 5.40
N LEU A 11 -46.63 -4.58 4.15
CA LEU A 11 -45.75 -4.88 3.03
C LEU A 11 -44.75 -3.73 2.87
N VAL A 12 -43.48 -3.97 3.20
CA VAL A 12 -42.39 -3.09 2.76
C VAL A 12 -42.15 -3.37 1.28
N CYS A 13 -42.65 -2.47 0.45
CA CYS A 13 -42.38 -2.39 -0.97
C CYS A 13 -40.86 -2.27 -1.18
N GLY A 14 -40.25 -3.31 -1.74
CA GLY A 14 -38.83 -3.35 -2.04
C GLY A 14 -38.50 -2.49 -3.25
N CYS A 15 -37.73 -1.43 -3.05
CA CYS A 15 -36.95 -0.79 -4.10
C CYS A 15 -35.51 -1.33 -4.04
N GLN A 16 -35.29 -2.57 -4.51
CA GLN A 16 -33.96 -3.04 -4.85
C GLN A 16 -33.59 -2.38 -6.18
N ALA A 17 -32.93 -1.22 -6.11
CA ALA A 17 -32.25 -0.62 -7.25
C ALA A 17 -31.15 -1.60 -7.70
N LYS A 18 -31.44 -2.38 -8.75
CA LYS A 18 -30.46 -3.26 -9.38
C LYS A 18 -29.32 -2.39 -9.91
N GLN A 19 -28.22 -2.31 -9.18
CA GLN A 19 -26.96 -1.83 -9.70
C GLN A 19 -26.47 -2.85 -10.71
N THR A 20 -26.78 -2.63 -11.99
CA THR A 20 -26.10 -3.32 -13.09
C THR A 20 -24.74 -2.67 -13.26
N SER A 21 -23.76 -3.06 -12.44
CA SER A 21 -22.37 -2.79 -12.75
C SER A 21 -21.97 -3.69 -13.92
N LYS A 22 -21.63 -3.03 -15.03
CA LYS A 22 -20.95 -3.61 -16.18
C LYS A 22 -19.72 -4.38 -15.67
N PRO A 23 -19.46 -5.63 -16.09
CA PRO A 23 -18.21 -6.30 -15.77
C PRO A 23 -17.10 -5.64 -16.60
N GLY A 24 -16.57 -4.53 -16.09
CA GLY A 24 -15.21 -4.12 -16.41
C GLY A 24 -14.29 -5.22 -15.87
N ALA A 25 -13.27 -5.57 -16.65
CA ALA A 25 -12.24 -6.54 -16.30
C ALA A 25 -11.98 -6.52 -14.80
N ALA A 26 -12.10 -7.69 -14.15
CA ALA A 26 -11.88 -7.83 -12.72
C ALA A 26 -10.55 -7.14 -12.38
N ALA A 27 -10.64 -5.97 -11.75
CA ALA A 27 -9.46 -5.27 -11.28
C ALA A 27 -8.85 -6.21 -10.25
N THR A 28 -7.67 -6.74 -10.55
CA THR A 28 -6.84 -7.40 -9.55
C THR A 28 -6.79 -6.43 -8.37
N PRO A 29 -7.12 -6.86 -7.14
CA PRO A 29 -7.06 -5.96 -6.01
C PRO A 29 -5.63 -5.40 -5.95
N LEU A 30 -5.52 -4.06 -6.08
CA LEU A 30 -4.25 -3.38 -5.92
C LEU A 30 -3.75 -3.71 -4.52
N VAL A 31 -2.64 -4.43 -4.42
CA VAL A 31 -1.95 -4.62 -3.14
C VAL A 31 -1.26 -3.30 -2.87
N THR A 32 -1.91 -2.42 -2.12
CA THR A 32 -1.38 -1.08 -1.84
C THR A 32 -0.33 -1.09 -0.73
N SER A 33 -0.15 -2.21 -0.03
CA SER A 33 0.87 -2.38 1.01
C SER A 33 1.23 -3.84 1.20
N CYS A 34 2.51 -4.12 1.43
CA CYS A 34 3.01 -5.44 1.83
C CYS A 34 3.16 -5.60 3.36
N LEU A 35 2.79 -4.58 4.15
CA LEU A 35 2.97 -4.55 5.61
C LEU A 35 1.78 -5.12 6.40
N GLY A 36 0.87 -5.85 5.72
CA GLY A 36 -0.25 -6.52 6.38
C GLY A 36 0.23 -7.40 7.53
N ASN A 37 -0.39 -7.24 8.70
CA ASN A 37 0.03 -7.91 9.95
C ASN A 37 1.51 -7.69 10.27
N PHE A 38 1.94 -6.42 10.29
CA PHE A 38 3.31 -6.05 10.66
C PHE A 38 3.73 -6.66 12.01
N GLN A 39 4.83 -7.43 12.01
CA GLN A 39 5.39 -8.06 13.20
C GLN A 39 6.92 -7.92 13.20
N MET A 40 7.47 -7.40 14.30
CA MET A 40 8.92 -7.17 14.46
C MET A 40 9.72 -8.48 14.44
N ASP A 41 9.12 -9.59 14.84
CA ASP A 41 9.78 -10.90 14.89
C ASP A 41 9.78 -11.61 13.51
N GLU A 42 9.12 -11.03 12.51
CA GLU A 42 8.93 -11.63 11.18
C GLU A 42 9.46 -10.75 10.03
N LEU A 43 10.42 -9.86 10.30
CA LEU A 43 10.88 -8.90 9.30
C LEU A 43 11.42 -9.55 8.02
N GLN A 44 12.11 -10.69 8.10
CA GLN A 44 12.58 -11.41 6.91
C GLN A 44 11.41 -11.92 6.05
N GLN A 45 10.40 -12.53 6.67
CA GLN A 45 9.19 -12.99 5.98
C GLN A 45 8.41 -11.80 5.39
N MET A 46 8.47 -10.64 6.03
CA MET A 46 7.89 -9.40 5.51
C MET A 46 8.59 -8.95 4.22
N VAL A 47 9.93 -9.06 4.15
CA VAL A 47 10.67 -8.77 2.91
C VAL A 47 10.20 -9.69 1.79
N GLU A 48 10.06 -11.00 2.05
CA GLU A 48 9.57 -11.96 1.05
C GLU A 48 8.17 -11.61 0.53
N ARG A 49 7.25 -11.22 1.43
CA ARG A 49 5.91 -10.74 1.03
C ARG A 49 5.97 -9.46 0.19
N CYS A 50 6.87 -8.54 0.53
CA CYS A 50 7.06 -7.34 -0.27
C CYS A 50 7.65 -7.65 -1.64
N ASP A 51 8.58 -8.60 -1.74
CA ASP A 51 9.15 -9.08 -3.00
C ASP A 51 8.03 -9.66 -3.89
N GLU A 52 7.19 -10.54 -3.34
CA GLU A 52 6.05 -11.11 -4.07
C GLU A 52 5.05 -10.04 -4.55
N ALA A 53 4.77 -9.03 -3.73
CA ALA A 53 3.86 -7.95 -4.10
C ALA A 53 4.45 -7.07 -5.22
N ILE A 54 5.75 -6.77 -5.16
CA ILE A 54 6.48 -6.01 -6.20
C ILE A 54 6.48 -6.79 -7.51
N ASP A 55 6.73 -8.10 -7.47
CA ASP A 55 6.73 -8.95 -8.67
C ASP A 55 5.35 -8.97 -9.35
N GLN A 56 4.28 -8.93 -8.57
CA GLN A 56 2.90 -8.88 -9.08
C GLN A 56 2.50 -7.51 -9.61
N THR A 57 3.05 -6.43 -9.06
CA THR A 57 2.66 -5.04 -9.34
C THR A 57 3.88 -4.10 -9.33
N PRO A 58 4.77 -4.21 -10.33
CA PRO A 58 6.10 -3.58 -10.30
C PRO A 58 6.09 -2.06 -10.45
N ASP A 59 4.95 -1.46 -10.77
CA ASP A 59 4.77 -0.02 -10.96
C ASP A 59 4.27 0.72 -9.70
N GLN A 60 4.09 0.01 -8.58
CA GLN A 60 3.59 0.60 -7.33
C GLN A 60 4.73 1.09 -6.43
N ALA A 61 4.89 2.41 -6.33
CA ALA A 61 5.91 3.05 -5.49
C ALA A 61 5.77 2.70 -3.99
N ASP A 62 4.54 2.54 -3.49
CA ASP A 62 4.25 2.22 -2.08
C ASP A 62 4.88 0.89 -1.65
N LEU A 63 4.96 -0.11 -2.54
CA LEU A 63 5.55 -1.41 -2.19
C LEU A 63 7.07 -1.33 -2.00
N HIS A 64 7.74 -0.53 -2.82
CA HIS A 64 9.17 -0.24 -2.60
C HIS A 64 9.38 0.58 -1.33
N ARG A 65 8.51 1.57 -1.07
CA ARG A 65 8.53 2.34 0.19
C ARG A 65 8.39 1.42 1.40
N ASP A 66 7.45 0.48 1.37
CA ASP A 66 7.22 -0.47 2.45
C ASP A 66 8.37 -1.46 2.62
N ARG A 67 8.92 -2.02 1.54
CA ARG A 67 10.11 -2.87 1.61
C ARG A 67 11.31 -2.11 2.19
N SER A 68 11.49 -0.83 1.84
CA SER A 68 12.55 0.01 2.40
C SER A 68 12.45 0.17 3.91
N LEU A 69 11.23 0.25 4.45
CA LEU A 69 10.99 0.35 5.89
C LEU A 69 11.45 -0.94 6.58
N VAL A 70 11.04 -2.09 6.06
CA VAL A 70 11.39 -3.41 6.62
C VAL A 70 12.89 -3.64 6.56
N LEU A 71 13.53 -3.33 5.42
CA LEU A 71 14.98 -3.46 5.25
C LEU A 71 15.76 -2.55 6.19
N THR A 72 15.26 -1.33 6.43
CA THR A 72 15.83 -0.42 7.44
C THR A 72 15.79 -1.04 8.84
N LEU A 73 14.68 -1.68 9.21
CA LEU A 73 14.54 -2.35 10.51
C LEU A 73 15.44 -3.58 10.64
N LEU A 74 15.75 -4.25 9.52
CA LEU A 74 16.74 -5.33 9.44
C LEU A 74 18.19 -4.85 9.42
N GLY A 75 18.43 -3.53 9.29
CA GLY A 75 19.76 -2.93 9.18
C GLY A 75 20.37 -2.99 7.77
N ASP A 76 19.63 -3.44 6.76
CA ASP A 76 20.06 -3.41 5.36
C ASP A 76 19.78 -2.04 4.75
N GLN A 77 20.55 -1.05 5.21
CA GLN A 77 20.40 0.35 4.78
C GLN A 77 20.67 0.54 3.29
N ALA A 78 21.58 -0.25 2.71
CA ALA A 78 21.92 -0.11 1.29
C ALA A 78 20.73 -0.48 0.41
N LYS A 79 20.15 -1.66 0.62
CA LYS A 79 18.98 -2.12 -0.14
C LYS A 79 17.75 -1.25 0.13
N ALA A 80 17.57 -0.78 1.37
CA ALA A 80 16.51 0.17 1.70
C ALA A 80 16.64 1.49 0.89
N CYS A 81 17.85 2.02 0.77
CA CYS A 81 18.10 3.23 -0.02
C CYS A 81 17.88 3.02 -1.53
N ASP A 82 18.19 1.83 -2.05
CA ASP A 82 17.87 1.48 -3.44
C ASP A 82 16.37 1.45 -3.68
N ASP A 83 15.58 0.89 -2.75
CA ASP A 83 14.12 0.90 -2.83
C ASP A 83 13.53 2.31 -2.80
N VAL A 84 14.05 3.19 -1.94
CA VAL A 84 13.62 4.60 -1.92
C VAL A 84 13.85 5.26 -3.27
N LYS A 85 14.99 4.98 -3.91
CA LYS A 85 15.32 5.52 -5.24
C LYS A 85 14.36 5.00 -6.31
N VAL A 86 14.04 3.70 -6.29
CA VAL A 86 13.08 3.10 -7.22
C VAL A 86 11.68 3.70 -7.01
N ALA A 87 11.23 3.83 -5.77
CA ALA A 87 9.93 4.43 -5.45
C ALA A 87 9.80 5.86 -6.01
N LEU A 88 10.82 6.71 -5.82
CA LEU A 88 10.83 8.05 -6.39
C LEU A 88 10.77 8.05 -7.91
N ALA A 89 11.53 7.17 -8.58
CA ALA A 89 11.51 7.05 -10.04
C ALA A 89 10.12 6.63 -10.57
N LEU A 90 9.42 5.73 -9.86
CA LEU A 90 8.06 5.34 -10.20
C LEU A 90 7.07 6.52 -10.04
N LEU A 91 7.20 7.32 -8.98
CA LEU A 91 6.37 8.52 -8.77
C LEU A 91 6.61 9.61 -9.82
N GLU A 92 7.80 9.68 -10.41
CA GLU A 92 8.11 10.60 -11.52
C GLU A 92 7.50 10.12 -12.85
N GLN A 93 7.44 8.81 -13.05
CA GLN A 93 6.91 8.19 -14.28
C GLN A 93 5.39 8.02 -14.26
N SER A 94 4.78 8.02 -13.07
CA SER A 94 3.34 7.84 -12.92
C SER A 94 2.54 8.99 -13.51
N SER A 95 1.51 8.67 -14.29
CA SER A 95 0.51 9.63 -14.76
C SER A 95 -0.59 9.89 -13.73
N GLN A 96 -0.58 9.20 -12.59
CA GLN A 96 -1.58 9.32 -11.55
C GLN A 96 -1.25 10.48 -10.61
N THR A 97 -2.28 11.02 -9.94
CA THR A 97 -2.08 11.99 -8.86
C THR A 97 -1.36 11.30 -7.71
N VAL A 98 -0.12 11.72 -7.46
CA VAL A 98 0.70 11.22 -6.35
C VAL A 98 0.25 11.86 -5.04
N ASP A 99 0.19 11.07 -3.96
CA ASP A 99 0.04 11.61 -2.61
C ASP A 99 1.26 12.48 -2.27
N PRO A 100 1.10 13.80 -2.04
CA PRO A 100 2.22 14.68 -1.72
C PRO A 100 2.96 14.24 -0.45
N MET A 101 2.30 13.57 0.49
CA MET A 101 2.92 13.05 1.71
C MET A 101 3.89 11.90 1.41
N LEU A 102 3.49 10.96 0.55
CA LEU A 102 4.34 9.85 0.12
C LEU A 102 5.60 10.38 -0.57
N ARG A 103 5.45 11.32 -1.51
CA ARG A 103 6.58 11.94 -2.20
C ARG A 103 7.53 12.61 -1.21
N HIS A 104 6.99 13.42 -0.31
CA HIS A 104 7.79 14.13 0.69
C HIS A 104 8.56 13.16 1.61
N GLU A 105 7.90 12.10 2.08
CA GLU A 105 8.55 11.07 2.90
C GLU A 105 9.76 10.45 2.18
N LEU A 106 9.57 10.06 0.91
CA LEU A 106 10.63 9.44 0.11
C LEU A 106 11.78 10.40 -0.19
N GLU A 107 11.50 11.68 -0.44
CA GLU A 107 12.52 12.71 -0.62
C GLU A 107 13.38 12.91 0.65
N VAL A 108 12.75 12.91 1.82
CA VAL A 108 13.46 13.00 3.11
C VAL A 108 14.35 11.77 3.31
N ARG A 109 13.83 10.56 3.07
CA ARG A 109 14.62 9.32 3.16
C ARG A 109 15.79 9.32 2.17
N GLN A 110 15.56 9.75 0.93
CA GLN A 110 16.59 9.83 -0.09
C GLN A 110 17.69 10.82 0.28
N THR A 111 17.34 11.91 0.97
CA THR A 111 18.30 12.88 1.50
C THR A 111 19.19 12.24 2.56
N THR A 112 18.59 11.52 3.51
CA THR A 112 19.35 10.74 4.51
C THR A 112 20.27 9.72 3.86
N CYS A 113 19.79 8.96 2.87
CA CYS A 113 20.59 8.01 2.11
C CYS A 113 21.81 8.66 1.41
N LYS A 114 21.62 9.84 0.81
CA LYS A 114 22.72 10.61 0.18
C LYS A 114 23.73 11.03 1.24
N GLN A 115 23.27 11.61 2.34
CA GLN A 115 24.14 12.06 3.43
C GLN A 115 24.96 10.90 4.01
N SER A 116 24.34 9.73 4.24
CA SER A 116 25.06 8.54 4.72
C SER A 116 26.16 8.09 3.76
N ARG A 117 25.91 8.12 2.44
CA ARG A 117 26.93 7.80 1.43
C ARG A 117 28.08 8.81 1.40
N THR A 118 27.79 10.10 1.55
CA THR A 118 28.80 11.16 1.69
C THR A 118 29.70 10.91 2.89
N MET A 119 29.11 10.61 4.05
CA MET A 119 29.86 10.34 5.29
C MET A 119 30.72 9.07 5.19
N ALA A 120 30.27 8.09 4.40
CA ALA A 120 31.03 6.87 4.11
C ALA A 120 32.11 7.05 3.01
N GLY A 121 32.18 8.21 2.35
CA GLY A 121 33.11 8.46 1.24
C GLY A 121 32.81 7.64 -0.02
N SER A 122 31.53 7.31 -0.24
CA SER A 122 31.04 6.42 -1.31
C SER A 122 30.17 7.13 -2.36
N ASP A 123 30.34 8.44 -2.47
CA ASP A 123 29.66 9.30 -3.44
C ASP A 123 30.39 9.43 -4.78
#